data_AF-A0A3E4UI10-F1
#
_entry.id   AF-A0A3E4UI10-F1
#
_cell.length_a   1.000
_cell.length_b   1.000
_cell.length_c   1.000
_cell.angle_alpha   90.00
_cell.angle_beta   90.00
_cell.angle_gamma   90.00
#
_symmetry.space_group_name_H-M   'P 1'
#
loop_
_entity.id
_entity.type
_entity.pdbx_description
1 polymer ?
#
loop_
_entity_poly.entity_id
_entity_poly.type
_entity_poly.pdbx_seq_one_letter_code
_entity_poly.pdbx_strand_id
1 'polypeptide(L)'
;MTGERIFRGRGVSVTLSEEPGLQLSLMYGSCWVKPMNREKLVKILRKDRGRLQTARLVCLEEEETELVRILAGAGVNRILTGRDKETGEPFGSHDGEYPLIRYSRIIETDVSL
;
A
#
# COMPACT_ATOMS: atom_id res chain seq x y z
N MET A 1 29.74 3.36 -1.33
CA MET A 1 29.65 2.02 -0.71
C MET A 1 28.18 1.79 -0.43
N THR A 2 27.53 0.93 -1.19
CA THR A 2 26.08 0.73 -1.14
C THR A 2 25.69 0.19 0.24
N GLY A 3 25.05 1.04 1.04
CA GLY A 3 24.72 0.82 2.45
C GLY A 3 23.56 -0.15 2.69
N GLU A 4 23.45 -1.17 1.84
CA GLU A 4 22.40 -2.17 1.94
C GLU A 4 22.90 -3.37 2.75
N ARG A 5 22.08 -3.84 3.69
CA ARG A 5 22.39 -5.01 4.52
C ARG A 5 21.31 -6.07 4.36
N ILE A 6 21.70 -7.27 3.95
CA ILE A 6 20.78 -8.39 3.74
C ILE A 6 20.84 -9.34 4.94
N PHE A 7 19.68 -9.61 5.52
CA PHE A 7 19.47 -10.65 6.53
C PHE A 7 18.78 -11.84 5.87
N ARG A 8 19.36 -13.04 5.98
CA ARG A 8 18.86 -14.25 5.31
C ARG A 8 18.31 -15.25 6.32
N GLY A 9 17.17 -15.86 5.97
CA GLY A 9 16.59 -17.02 6.65
C GLY A 9 16.44 -18.20 5.69
N ARG A 10 15.69 -19.23 6.10
CA ARG A 10 15.38 -20.38 5.24
C ARG A 10 14.39 -19.97 4.15
N GLY A 11 14.89 -19.70 2.95
CA GLY A 11 14.08 -19.36 1.77
C GLY A 11 13.47 -17.95 1.80
N VAL A 12 13.94 -17.09 2.70
CA VAL A 12 13.46 -15.70 2.86
C VAL A 12 14.62 -14.74 3.10
N SER A 13 14.43 -13.46 2.78
CA SER A 13 15.41 -12.42 3.07
C SER A 13 14.79 -11.06 3.34
N VAL A 14 15.42 -10.28 4.21
CA VAL A 14 15.10 -8.88 4.45
C VAL A 14 16.30 -8.03 4.07
N THR A 15 16.10 -7.05 3.20
CA THR A 15 17.15 -6.09 2.83
C THR A 15 16.86 -4.74 3.48
N LEU A 16 17.76 -4.31 4.36
CA LEU A 16 17.77 -2.96 4.93
C LEU A 16 18.48 -2.02 3.96
N SER A 17 17.87 -0.88 3.66
CA SER A 17 18.48 0.20 2.89
C SER A 17 18.11 1.54 3.53
N GLU A 18 19.08 2.44 3.67
CA GLU A 18 18.83 3.80 4.18
C GLU A 18 18.22 4.72 3.10
N GLU A 19 18.24 4.30 1.84
CA GLU A 19 17.66 5.08 0.75
C GLU A 19 16.12 4.99 0.77
N PRO A 20 15.44 6.13 0.99
CA PRO A 20 13.99 6.13 1.07
C PRO A 20 13.36 5.94 -0.32
N GLY A 21 12.18 5.35 -0.35
CA GLY A 21 11.41 5.13 -1.57
C GLY A 21 11.29 3.66 -1.95
N LEU A 22 10.32 3.38 -2.82
CA LEU A 22 10.01 2.02 -3.23
C LEU A 22 11.06 1.48 -4.20
N GLN A 23 11.35 0.20 -4.04
CA GLN A 23 12.20 -0.59 -4.93
C GLN A 23 11.47 -1.90 -5.22
N LEU A 24 11.72 -2.44 -6.41
CA LEU A 24 11.22 -3.77 -6.76
C LEU A 24 11.78 -4.79 -5.76
N SER A 25 10.93 -5.69 -5.27
CA SER A 25 11.42 -6.83 -4.49
C SER A 25 12.20 -7.78 -5.41
N LEU A 26 13.12 -8.55 -4.83
CA LEU A 26 13.86 -9.59 -5.56
C LEU A 26 12.98 -10.83 -5.85
N MET A 27 11.66 -10.70 -5.70
CA MET A 27 10.64 -11.76 -5.72
C MET A 27 10.87 -12.83 -4.61
N TYR A 28 9.91 -13.75 -4.45
CA TYR A 28 10.01 -14.96 -3.62
C TYR A 28 10.54 -14.79 -2.17
N GLY A 29 9.69 -14.38 -1.23
CA GLY A 29 10.06 -14.35 0.19
C GLY A 29 11.07 -13.26 0.56
N SER A 30 11.27 -12.27 -0.30
CA SER A 30 12.14 -11.12 -0.06
C SER A 30 11.33 -9.85 0.20
N CYS A 31 11.77 -9.03 1.16
CA CYS A 31 11.21 -7.70 1.39
C CYS A 31 12.28 -6.65 1.73
N TRP A 32 11.92 -5.39 1.55
CA TRP A 32 12.74 -4.23 1.90
C TRP A 32 12.30 -3.64 3.24
N VAL A 33 13.27 -3.22 4.05
CA VAL A 33 13.06 -2.36 5.22
C VAL A 33 13.78 -1.06 4.96
N LYS A 34 13.04 0.05 5.00
CA LYS A 34 13.55 1.37 4.65
C LYS A 34 13.02 2.41 5.62
N PRO A 35 13.87 3.29 6.17
CA PRO A 35 13.40 4.38 7.00
C PRO A 35 12.63 5.38 6.14
N MET A 36 11.56 5.94 6.70
CA MET A 36 10.74 6.96 6.05
C MET A 36 10.44 8.06 7.04
N ASN A 37 10.78 9.29 6.68
CA ASN A 37 10.38 10.46 7.45
C ASN A 37 8.93 10.82 7.10
N ARG A 38 8.09 11.04 8.12
CA ARG A 38 6.65 11.27 7.98
C ARG A 38 6.35 12.47 7.08
N GLU A 39 7.04 13.60 7.30
CA GLU A 39 6.87 14.83 6.52
C GLU A 39 7.20 14.64 5.02
N LYS A 40 8.09 13.70 4.69
CA LYS A 40 8.49 13.41 3.30
C LYS A 40 7.70 12.27 2.65
N LEU A 41 6.91 11.54 3.42
CA LEU A 41 6.26 10.29 2.98
C LEU A 41 5.39 10.50 1.74
N VAL A 42 4.54 11.53 1.76
CA VAL A 42 3.68 11.88 0.60
C VAL A 42 4.52 12.18 -0.64
N LYS A 43 5.57 13.00 -0.50
CA LYS A 43 6.44 13.39 -1.63
C LYS A 43 7.14 12.17 -2.24
N ILE A 44 7.55 11.22 -1.40
CA ILE A 44 8.28 10.04 -1.83
C ILE A 44 7.33 9.04 -2.51
N LEU A 45 6.23 8.70 -1.86
CA LEU A 45 5.29 7.69 -2.35
C LEU A 45 4.43 8.17 -3.54
N ARG A 46 4.13 9.47 -3.66
CA ARG A 46 3.33 10.00 -4.78
C ARG A 46 3.93 9.70 -6.15
N LYS A 47 5.24 9.50 -6.24
CA LYS A 47 5.92 9.11 -7.49
C LYS A 47 5.40 7.78 -8.05
N ASP A 48 4.89 6.92 -7.17
CA ASP A 48 4.35 5.60 -7.49
C ASP A 48 2.82 5.55 -7.38
N ARG A 49 2.14 6.71 -7.35
CA ARG A 49 0.68 6.77 -7.35
C ARG A 49 0.09 5.92 -8.49
N GLY A 50 -0.96 5.16 -8.18
CA GLY A 50 -1.56 4.17 -9.10
C GLY A 50 -0.91 2.79 -9.04
N ARG A 51 0.26 2.65 -8.39
CA ARG A 51 0.90 1.35 -8.10
C ARG A 51 0.77 0.95 -6.62
N LEU A 52 0.35 1.88 -5.76
CA LEU A 52 0.22 1.67 -4.31
C LEU A 52 -1.13 0.99 -3.96
N GLN A 53 -1.22 -0.32 -4.18
CA GLN A 53 -2.48 -1.06 -3.99
C GLN A 53 -2.91 -1.17 -2.52
N THR A 54 -2.02 -1.65 -1.65
CA THR A 54 -2.36 -1.92 -0.25
C THR A 54 -1.23 -1.53 0.67
N ALA A 55 -1.57 -0.86 1.77
CA ALA A 55 -0.67 -0.65 2.90
C ALA A 55 -1.32 -1.18 4.18
N ARG A 56 -0.56 -1.95 4.97
CA ARG A 56 -0.93 -2.29 6.34
C ARG A 56 -0.18 -1.34 7.28
N LEU A 57 -0.93 -0.65 8.12
CA LEU A 57 -0.42 0.34 9.06
C LEU A 57 -0.39 -0.27 10.47
N VAL A 58 0.80 -0.23 11.08
CA VAL A 58 0.99 -0.58 12.49
C VAL A 58 1.56 0.65 13.17
N CYS A 59 0.77 1.28 14.04
CA CYS A 59 1.13 2.48 14.78
C CYS A 59 0.43 2.51 16.15
N LEU A 60 0.71 3.54 16.93
CA LEU A 60 -0.07 3.85 18.12
C LEU A 60 -1.45 4.40 17.72
N GLU A 61 -2.44 4.27 18.61
CA GLU A 61 -3.84 4.62 18.33
C GLU A 61 -3.99 6.13 18.09
N GLU A 62 -3.26 6.95 18.84
CA GLU A 62 -3.22 8.41 18.70
C GLU A 62 -2.62 8.88 17.37
N GLU A 63 -1.83 8.05 16.69
CA GLU A 63 -1.19 8.38 15.41
C GLU A 63 -1.96 7.88 14.19
N GLU A 64 -2.89 6.94 14.38
CA GLU A 64 -3.52 6.19 13.29
C GLU A 64 -4.23 7.11 12.29
N THR A 65 -5.06 8.03 12.79
CA THR A 65 -5.82 8.96 11.94
C THR A 65 -4.90 9.82 11.07
N GLU A 66 -3.79 10.31 11.64
CA GLU A 66 -2.83 11.14 10.91
C GLU A 66 -2.11 10.32 9.83
N LEU A 67 -1.61 9.13 10.18
CA LEU A 67 -0.90 8.26 9.27
C LEU A 67 -1.78 7.74 8.12
N VAL A 68 -3.06 7.43 8.40
CA VAL A 68 -4.04 7.09 7.37
C VAL A 68 -4.22 8.24 6.38
N ARG A 69 -4.37 9.49 6.87
CA ARG A 69 -4.49 10.67 5.99
C ARG A 69 -3.25 10.86 5.11
N ILE A 70 -2.05 10.66 5.66
CA ILE A 70 -0.80 10.78 4.91
C ILE A 70 -0.72 9.70 3.82
N LEU A 71 -1.03 8.44 4.15
CA LEU A 71 -1.03 7.33 3.18
C LEU A 71 -2.08 7.53 2.08
N ALA A 72 -3.29 7.97 2.43
CA ALA A 72 -4.34 8.29 1.47
C ALA A 72 -3.91 9.45 0.56
N GLY A 73 -3.35 10.51 1.13
CA GLY A 73 -2.82 11.65 0.39
C GLY A 73 -1.62 11.31 -0.53
N ALA A 74 -0.87 10.26 -0.19
CA ALA A 74 0.18 9.68 -1.01
C ALA A 74 -0.35 8.88 -2.21
N GLY A 75 -1.60 8.43 -2.15
CA GLY A 75 -2.27 7.67 -3.22
C GLY A 75 -2.29 6.16 -3.00
N VAL A 76 -2.26 5.69 -1.75
CA VAL A 76 -2.53 4.29 -1.41
C VAL A 76 -4.02 4.00 -1.57
N ASN A 77 -4.38 2.93 -2.27
CA ASN A 77 -5.78 2.60 -2.57
C ASN A 77 -6.51 1.95 -1.40
N ARG A 78 -5.85 0.99 -0.72
CA ARG A 78 -6.42 0.26 0.43
C ARG A 78 -5.49 0.38 1.63
N ILE A 79 -5.99 0.91 2.74
CA ILE A 79 -5.24 1.04 3.99
C ILE A 79 -5.90 0.14 5.03
N LEU A 80 -5.12 -0.78 5.59
CA LEU A 80 -5.56 -1.71 6.63
C LEU A 80 -4.92 -1.30 7.96
N THR A 81 -5.73 -0.90 8.92
CA THR A 81 -5.29 -0.57 10.28
C THR A 81 -5.54 -1.74 11.24
N GLY A 82 -4.96 -1.67 12.44
CA GLY A 82 -5.10 -2.71 13.45
C GLY A 82 -4.25 -3.97 13.18
N ARG A 83 -4.29 -4.88 14.16
CA ARG A 83 -3.57 -6.17 14.13
C ARG A 83 -4.44 -7.33 13.66
N ASP A 84 -5.73 -7.08 13.42
CA ASP A 84 -6.67 -8.15 13.11
C ASP A 84 -6.36 -8.79 11.76
N LYS A 85 -6.55 -10.12 11.74
CA LYS A 85 -6.40 -10.90 10.53
C LYS A 85 -7.45 -10.45 9.53
N GLU A 86 -7.02 -10.21 8.29
CA GLU A 86 -7.94 -10.03 7.16
C GLU A 86 -8.94 -11.18 7.13
N THR A 87 -10.18 -10.89 7.50
CA THR A 87 -11.31 -11.51 6.82
C THR A 87 -11.25 -10.93 5.42
N GLY A 88 -10.75 -11.69 4.46
CA GLY A 88 -10.65 -11.23 3.07
C GLY A 88 -12.01 -10.75 2.63
N GLU A 89 -12.16 -9.44 2.42
CA GLU A 89 -13.41 -8.84 2.00
C GLU A 89 -13.59 -9.20 0.51
N PRO A 90 -14.54 -10.08 0.17
CA PRO A 90 -14.74 -10.45 -1.21
C PRO A 90 -15.18 -9.18 -1.98
N PHE A 91 -14.63 -8.97 -3.17
CA PHE A 91 -14.99 -7.88 -4.08
C PHE A 91 -14.55 -6.46 -3.70
N GLY A 92 -13.63 -6.30 -2.74
CA GLY A 92 -13.03 -4.98 -2.45
C GLY A 92 -12.24 -4.39 -3.62
N SER A 93 -12.07 -3.07 -3.62
CA SER A 93 -11.25 -2.38 -4.63
C SER A 93 -9.75 -2.55 -4.33
N HIS A 94 -9.08 -3.39 -5.10
CA HIS A 94 -7.64 -3.65 -4.93
C HIS A 94 -6.76 -2.64 -5.65
N ASP A 95 -7.21 -2.17 -6.81
CA ASP A 95 -6.51 -1.20 -7.66
C ASP A 95 -7.17 0.20 -7.64
N GLY A 96 -8.04 0.44 -6.67
CA GLY A 96 -8.77 1.71 -6.51
C GLY A 96 -10.10 1.74 -7.27
N GLU A 97 -10.45 0.68 -7.99
CA GLU A 97 -11.74 0.53 -8.67
C GLU A 97 -12.45 -0.74 -8.19
N TYR A 98 -13.78 -0.70 -8.15
CA TYR A 98 -14.56 -1.93 -7.96
C TYR A 98 -14.56 -2.73 -9.26
N PRO A 99 -14.21 -4.03 -9.24
CA PRO A 99 -14.14 -4.83 -10.47
C PRO A 99 -15.42 -4.80 -11.30
N LEU A 100 -16.59 -4.76 -10.65
CA LEU A 100 -17.89 -4.77 -11.32
C LEU A 100 -18.09 -3.56 -12.24
N ILE A 101 -17.46 -2.41 -11.96
CA ILE A 101 -17.56 -1.21 -12.81
C ILE A 101 -16.92 -1.46 -14.18
N ARG A 102 -15.91 -2.34 -14.27
CA ARG A 102 -15.30 -2.70 -15.57
C ARG A 102 -16.17 -3.61 -16.43
N TYR A 103 -17.17 -4.26 -15.84
CA TYR A 103 -18.07 -5.20 -16.53
C TYR A 103 -19.52 -4.71 -16.59
N SER A 104 -19.80 -3.50 -16.09
CA SER A 104 -21.13 -2.91 -16.06
C SER A 104 -21.15 -1.58 -16.82
N ARG A 105 -22.33 -1.20 -17.29
CA ARG A 105 -22.60 0.12 -17.87
C ARG A 105 -23.77 0.73 -17.09
N ILE A 106 -23.61 1.97 -16.64
CA ILE A 106 -24.70 2.76 -16.08
C ILE A 106 -25.53 3.29 -17.25
N ILE A 107 -26.82 2.99 -17.27
CA ILE A 107 -27.77 3.46 -18.29
C ILE A 107 -28.77 4.38 -17.59
N GLU A 108 -28.94 5.58 -18.12
CA GLU A 108 -30.01 6.50 -17.73
C GLU A 108 -31.12 6.43 -18.78
N THR A 109 -32.37 6.34 -18.35
CA THR A 109 -33.54 6.31 -19.24
C THR A 109 -34.69 7.07 -18.61
N ASP A 110 -35.43 7.78 -19.45
CA ASP A 110 -36.68 8.47 -19.14
C ASP A 110 -37.91 7.54 -19.20
N VAL A 111 -37.70 6.28 -19.61
CA VAL A 111 -38.75 5.27 -19.65
C VAL A 111 -38.77 4.49 -18.34
N SER A 112 -39.95 4.38 -17.73
CA SER A 112 -40.14 3.49 -16.58
C SER A 112 -40.10 2.02 -17.05
N LEU A 113 -39.12 1.26 -16.54
CA LEU A 113 -38.97 -0.19 -16.76
C LEU A 113 -39.79 -1.01 -15.76
#